data_AF-A0A2W5SUX2-F1
#
_entry.id   AF-A0A2W5SUX2-F1
#
_cell.length_a   1.000
_cell.length_b   1.000
_cell.length_c   1.000
_cell.angle_alpha   90.00
_cell.angle_beta   90.00
_cell.angle_gamma   90.00
#
_symmetry.space_group_name_H-M   'P 1'
#
loop_
_entity.id
_entity.type
_entity.pdbx_description
1 polymer ?
#
loop_
_entity_poly.entity_id
_entity_poly.type
_entity_poly.pdbx_seq_one_letter_code
_entity_poly.pdbx_strand_id
1 'polypeptide(L)'
;MKIQQGAIVSQIHVRQIQNYLKKNFEPHVDMSDVKSTGAELEKHRASRALAAFALTIIADCEPIVSAQRITDGGQDHAIDALYFDEDEQCLFVVQAKWHNEGKGTISQGDTLKVIEGIRKLFESDSDAFGAKLKSVWDVAGEKFHGSTSAKVVLCLVHTGTQPLSVDVQSALASYRKEVNDVSELLTVRVLDQKELHEFITAGAQGKPVDLEILLNDWGKVTAPYDALYGRVLASDVANWLTEHSRDRLFHQNIRKILPDSDINENITKTLSERPEQFWYLNNGVTRGDLGIGGVTT
;
A
#
# COMPACT_ATOMS: atom_id res chain seq x y z
N MET A 1 -29.94 -4.96 20.05
CA MET A 1 -29.70 -3.53 19.72
C MET A 1 -28.31 -3.25 19.15
N LYS A 2 -27.19 -3.69 19.76
CA LYS A 2 -25.82 -3.43 19.24
C LYS A 2 -25.55 -3.96 17.81
N ILE A 3 -26.04 -5.15 17.46
CA ILE A 3 -25.83 -5.77 16.13
C ILE A 3 -26.47 -4.93 15.01
N GLN A 4 -27.65 -4.36 15.27
CA GLN A 4 -28.40 -3.58 14.30
C GLN A 4 -27.78 -2.18 14.10
N GLN A 5 -27.17 -1.63 15.15
CA GLN A 5 -26.46 -0.35 15.11
C GLN A 5 -25.15 -0.44 14.31
N GLY A 6 -24.39 -1.54 14.45
CA GLY A 6 -23.17 -1.79 13.65
C GLY A 6 -23.43 -1.96 12.15
N ALA A 7 -24.55 -2.59 11.78
CA ALA A 7 -24.95 -2.76 10.38
C ALA A 7 -25.30 -1.43 9.69
N ILE A 8 -25.96 -0.51 10.40
CA ILE A 8 -26.31 0.82 9.86
C ILE A 8 -25.05 1.65 9.63
N VAL A 9 -24.11 1.65 10.59
CA VAL A 9 -22.83 2.37 10.46
C VAL A 9 -22.01 1.82 9.29
N SER A 10 -21.93 0.49 9.15
CA SER A 10 -21.22 -0.13 8.03
C SER A 10 -21.78 0.29 6.67
N GLN A 11 -23.11 0.32 6.50
CA GLN A 11 -23.73 0.79 5.26
C GLN A 11 -23.45 2.26 4.95
N ILE A 12 -23.37 3.12 5.98
CA ILE A 12 -22.99 4.52 5.81
C ILE A 12 -21.54 4.62 5.31
N HIS A 13 -20.61 3.87 5.91
CA HIS A 13 -19.21 3.86 5.48
C HIS A 13 -19.05 3.35 4.05
N VAL A 14 -19.73 2.26 3.65
CA VAL A 14 -19.71 1.80 2.25
C VAL A 14 -20.19 2.88 1.29
N ARG A 15 -21.26 3.61 1.63
CA ARG A 15 -21.78 4.70 0.79
C ARG A 15 -20.80 5.87 0.71
N GLN A 16 -20.11 6.21 1.80
CA GLN A 16 -19.08 7.25 1.81
C GLN A 16 -17.88 6.85 0.94
N ILE A 17 -17.41 5.60 1.07
CA ILE A 17 -16.40 5.02 0.18
C ILE A 17 -16.86 5.10 -1.26
N GLN A 18 -18.08 4.64 -1.56
CA GLN A 18 -18.63 4.66 -2.91
C GLN A 18 -18.66 6.07 -3.50
N ASN A 19 -19.13 7.07 -2.74
CA ASN A 19 -19.19 8.45 -3.20
C ASN A 19 -17.79 9.03 -3.45
N TYR A 20 -16.81 8.68 -2.61
CA TYR A 20 -15.43 9.08 -2.79
C TYR A 20 -14.82 8.47 -4.05
N LEU A 21 -15.02 7.16 -4.27
CA LEU A 21 -14.58 6.47 -5.48
C LEU A 21 -15.22 7.06 -6.75
N LYS A 22 -16.54 7.31 -6.69
CA LYS A 22 -17.31 7.98 -7.76
C LYS A 22 -16.71 9.32 -8.18
N LYS A 23 -16.25 10.10 -7.21
CA LYS A 23 -15.72 11.43 -7.47
C LYS A 23 -14.28 11.39 -7.99
N ASN A 24 -13.42 10.56 -7.41
CA ASN A 24 -11.96 10.68 -7.57
C ASN A 24 -11.33 9.61 -8.47
N PHE A 25 -12.01 8.48 -8.72
CA PHE A 25 -11.44 7.35 -9.45
C PHE A 25 -12.28 6.96 -10.67
N GLU A 26 -13.61 6.87 -10.52
CA GLU A 26 -14.49 6.45 -11.63
C GLU A 26 -14.35 7.26 -12.94
N PRO A 27 -14.02 8.57 -12.93
CA PRO A 27 -13.76 9.31 -14.17
C PRO A 27 -12.50 8.87 -14.92
N HIS A 28 -11.56 8.21 -14.24
CA HIS A 28 -10.25 7.83 -14.77
C HIS A 28 -10.14 6.32 -15.06
N VAL A 29 -11.04 5.52 -14.50
CA VAL A 29 -11.09 4.08 -14.72
C VAL A 29 -11.64 3.78 -16.12
N ASP A 30 -10.87 3.03 -16.90
CA ASP A 30 -11.34 2.49 -18.17
C ASP A 30 -12.49 1.50 -17.94
N MET A 31 -13.58 1.67 -18.68
CA MET A 31 -14.76 0.81 -18.66
C MET A 31 -15.17 0.34 -20.08
N SER A 32 -14.34 0.64 -21.09
CA SER A 32 -14.66 0.42 -22.51
C SER A 32 -14.84 -1.06 -22.89
N ASP A 33 -14.26 -1.96 -22.12
CA ASP A 33 -14.29 -3.42 -22.29
C ASP A 33 -15.46 -4.11 -21.56
N VAL A 34 -16.16 -3.40 -20.68
CA VAL A 34 -17.27 -3.96 -19.89
C VAL A 34 -18.57 -3.92 -20.71
N LYS A 35 -19.06 -5.09 -21.11
CA LYS A 35 -20.30 -5.23 -21.88
C LYS A 35 -21.58 -5.25 -21.02
N SER A 36 -21.42 -5.32 -19.70
CA SER A 36 -22.52 -5.35 -18.73
C SER A 36 -23.30 -4.03 -18.72
N THR A 37 -24.56 -4.08 -18.30
CA THR A 37 -25.45 -2.91 -18.21
C THR A 37 -26.08 -2.83 -16.82
N GLY A 38 -26.60 -1.65 -16.45
CA GLY A 38 -27.32 -1.45 -15.19
C GLY A 38 -26.47 -1.74 -13.95
N ALA A 39 -27.01 -2.53 -13.01
CA ALA A 39 -26.37 -2.79 -11.72
C ALA A 39 -25.02 -3.52 -11.82
N GLU A 40 -24.86 -4.41 -12.81
CA GLU A 40 -23.59 -5.12 -13.02
C GLU A 40 -22.50 -4.18 -13.54
N LEU A 41 -22.84 -3.20 -14.38
CA LEU A 41 -21.88 -2.18 -14.83
C LEU A 41 -21.38 -1.33 -13.66
N GLU A 42 -22.28 -0.89 -12.78
CA GLU A 42 -21.93 -0.13 -11.57
C GLU A 42 -21.05 -0.96 -10.62
N LYS A 43 -21.28 -2.27 -10.54
CA LYS A 43 -20.47 -3.17 -9.73
C LYS A 43 -19.05 -3.30 -10.28
N HIS A 44 -18.87 -3.49 -11.59
CA HIS A 44 -17.55 -3.48 -12.22
C HIS A 44 -16.84 -2.14 -11.98
N ARG A 45 -17.55 -1.03 -12.17
CA ARG A 45 -17.01 0.30 -11.94
C ARG A 45 -16.54 0.50 -10.50
N ALA A 46 -17.34 0.09 -9.52
CA ALA A 46 -17.00 0.17 -8.11
C ALA A 46 -15.80 -0.72 -7.75
N SER A 47 -15.73 -1.95 -8.27
CA SER A 47 -14.59 -2.86 -8.05
C SER A 47 -13.29 -2.30 -8.62
N ARG A 48 -13.30 -1.80 -9.87
CA ARG A 48 -12.12 -1.19 -10.49
C ARG A 48 -11.67 0.08 -9.78
N ALA A 49 -12.61 0.94 -9.40
CA ALA A 49 -12.30 2.14 -8.62
C ALA A 49 -11.73 1.79 -7.24
N LEU A 50 -12.23 0.71 -6.60
CA LEU A 50 -11.70 0.23 -5.33
C LEU A 50 -10.26 -0.29 -5.48
N ALA A 51 -9.95 -1.02 -6.55
CA ALA A 51 -8.60 -1.49 -6.82
C ALA A 51 -7.62 -0.33 -7.04
N ALA A 52 -8.01 0.69 -7.82
CA ALA A 52 -7.22 1.91 -8.03
C ALA A 52 -7.00 2.66 -6.71
N PHE A 53 -8.04 2.78 -5.88
CA PHE A 53 -7.94 3.43 -4.59
C PHE A 53 -7.00 2.70 -3.64
N ALA A 54 -7.09 1.36 -3.56
CA ALA A 54 -6.16 0.56 -2.78
C ALA A 54 -4.72 0.78 -3.25
N LEU A 55 -4.49 0.84 -4.56
CA LEU A 55 -3.17 1.09 -5.12
C LEU A 55 -2.63 2.47 -4.73
N THR A 56 -3.46 3.53 -4.77
CA THR A 56 -3.09 4.86 -4.25
C THR A 56 -2.73 4.83 -2.76
N ILE A 57 -3.42 4.04 -1.94
CA ILE A 57 -3.12 3.93 -0.50
C ILE A 57 -1.78 3.22 -0.25
N ILE A 58 -1.50 2.13 -0.97
CA ILE A 58 -0.34 1.28 -0.68
C ILE A 58 0.93 1.73 -1.37
N ALA A 59 0.82 2.41 -2.52
CA ALA A 59 1.93 2.87 -3.34
C ALA A 59 2.09 4.40 -3.35
N ASP A 60 1.27 5.14 -2.59
CA ASP A 60 1.28 6.62 -2.51
C ASP A 60 1.26 7.33 -3.88
N CYS A 61 0.60 6.71 -4.87
CA CYS A 61 0.56 7.21 -6.24
C CYS A 61 -0.74 7.98 -6.54
N GLU A 62 -0.66 8.92 -7.48
CA GLU A 62 -1.81 9.75 -7.85
C GLU A 62 -3.01 8.91 -8.36
N PRO A 63 -4.27 9.32 -8.09
CA PRO A 63 -5.47 8.60 -8.51
C PRO A 63 -5.54 8.29 -10.02
N ILE A 64 -5.01 9.19 -10.86
CA ILE A 64 -4.98 9.01 -12.32
C ILE A 64 -3.99 7.90 -12.69
N VAL A 65 -2.82 7.89 -12.05
CA VAL A 65 -1.80 6.87 -12.28
C VAL A 65 -2.34 5.51 -11.86
N SER A 66 -2.93 5.40 -10.67
CA SER A 66 -3.49 4.14 -10.18
C SER A 66 -4.66 3.63 -11.03
N ALA A 67 -5.52 4.50 -11.54
CA ALA A 67 -6.62 4.12 -12.43
C ALA A 67 -6.16 3.54 -13.78
N GLN A 68 -4.97 3.92 -14.26
CA GLN A 68 -4.38 3.36 -15.49
C GLN A 68 -3.74 1.97 -15.27
N ARG A 69 -3.60 1.53 -14.02
CA ARG A 69 -2.99 0.24 -13.64
C ARG A 69 -4.01 -0.87 -13.38
N ILE A 70 -5.27 -0.62 -13.71
CA ILE A 70 -6.35 -1.59 -13.57
C ILE A 70 -6.23 -2.70 -14.61
N THR A 71 -6.25 -3.93 -14.14
CA THR A 71 -6.13 -5.15 -14.93
C THR A 71 -7.39 -6.00 -14.92
N ASP A 72 -8.38 -5.67 -14.08
CA ASP A 72 -9.71 -6.32 -14.00
C ASP A 72 -10.28 -6.54 -15.41
N GLY A 73 -10.43 -7.81 -15.79
CA GLY A 73 -10.72 -8.23 -17.15
C GLY A 73 -10.77 -9.75 -17.31
N GLY A 74 -11.05 -10.23 -18.53
CA GLY A 74 -11.00 -11.68 -18.78
C GLY A 74 -9.59 -12.22 -18.60
N GLN A 75 -9.44 -13.33 -17.84
CA GLN A 75 -8.14 -13.99 -17.56
C GLN A 75 -7.13 -13.11 -16.80
N ASP A 76 -7.62 -12.33 -15.83
CA ASP A 76 -6.81 -11.51 -14.93
C ASP A 76 -6.27 -12.28 -13.70
N HIS A 77 -6.63 -13.55 -13.54
CA HIS A 77 -6.26 -14.38 -12.37
C HIS A 77 -6.60 -13.71 -11.03
N ALA A 78 -7.70 -12.94 -10.96
CA ALA A 78 -8.10 -12.14 -9.80
C ALA A 78 -7.08 -11.04 -9.40
N ILE A 79 -6.20 -10.63 -10.30
CA ILE A 79 -5.37 -9.43 -10.18
C ILE A 79 -6.16 -8.27 -10.77
N ASP A 80 -6.75 -7.44 -9.91
CA ASP A 80 -7.59 -6.31 -10.31
C ASP A 80 -6.74 -5.06 -10.65
N ALA A 81 -5.54 -4.93 -10.07
CA ALA A 81 -4.56 -3.91 -10.45
C ALA A 81 -3.12 -4.39 -10.23
N LEU A 82 -2.20 -3.87 -11.05
CA LEU A 82 -0.78 -4.20 -11.00
C LEU A 82 0.08 -2.97 -11.27
N TYR A 83 1.05 -2.68 -10.40
CA TYR A 83 1.93 -1.52 -10.54
C TYR A 83 3.31 -1.82 -10.00
N PHE A 84 4.34 -1.47 -10.77
CA PHE A 84 5.71 -1.50 -10.29
C PHE A 84 6.16 -0.07 -10.05
N ASP A 85 6.49 0.23 -8.80
CA ASP A 85 7.11 1.48 -8.40
C ASP A 85 8.63 1.36 -8.56
N GLU A 86 9.20 2.18 -9.44
CA GLU A 86 10.63 2.17 -9.74
C GLU A 86 11.47 2.85 -8.66
N ASP A 87 10.91 3.81 -7.92
CA ASP A 87 11.65 4.50 -6.87
C ASP A 87 11.77 3.58 -5.65
N GLU A 88 10.67 2.92 -5.28
CA GLU A 88 10.61 1.99 -4.15
C GLU A 88 11.03 0.56 -4.51
N GLN A 89 11.27 0.27 -5.80
CA GLN A 89 11.55 -1.07 -6.35
C GLN A 89 10.51 -2.10 -5.85
N CYS A 90 9.22 -1.75 -5.94
CA CYS A 90 8.15 -2.56 -5.36
C CYS A 90 7.03 -2.85 -6.36
N LEU A 91 6.71 -4.13 -6.54
CA LEU A 91 5.57 -4.59 -7.30
C LEU A 91 4.33 -4.71 -6.39
N PHE A 92 3.35 -3.87 -6.64
CA PHE A 92 2.05 -3.90 -5.98
C PHE A 92 1.05 -4.70 -6.81
N VAL A 93 0.50 -5.74 -6.20
CA VAL A 93 -0.55 -6.59 -6.77
C VAL A 93 -1.81 -6.40 -5.94
N VAL A 94 -2.93 -6.04 -6.55
CA VAL A 94 -4.19 -5.77 -5.83
C VAL A 94 -5.26 -6.76 -6.24
N GLN A 95 -5.95 -7.35 -5.25
CA GLN A 95 -7.21 -8.05 -5.43
C GLN A 95 -8.29 -7.33 -4.63
N ALA A 96 -9.36 -6.94 -5.31
CA ALA A 96 -10.43 -6.09 -4.79
C ALA A 96 -11.78 -6.82 -4.73
N LYS A 97 -12.50 -6.64 -3.63
CA LYS A 97 -13.86 -7.19 -3.46
C LYS A 97 -14.84 -6.14 -2.93
N TRP A 98 -15.79 -5.76 -3.78
CA TRP A 98 -16.87 -4.87 -3.39
C TRP A 98 -18.04 -5.60 -2.72
N HIS A 99 -18.35 -5.23 -1.47
CA HIS A 99 -19.50 -5.71 -0.70
C HIS A 99 -20.52 -4.59 -0.50
N ASN A 100 -21.63 -4.63 -1.24
CA ASN A 100 -22.69 -3.59 -1.20
C ASN A 100 -23.28 -3.36 0.21
N GLU A 101 -23.41 -4.41 1.02
CA GLU A 101 -23.95 -4.32 2.37
C GLU A 101 -22.88 -4.06 3.45
N GLY A 102 -21.60 -3.97 3.07
CA GLY A 102 -20.49 -3.94 4.02
C GLY A 102 -20.28 -5.26 4.78
N LYS A 103 -20.97 -6.33 4.35
CA LYS A 103 -20.82 -7.67 4.90
C LYS A 103 -20.04 -8.54 3.93
N GLY A 104 -19.05 -9.23 4.47
CA GLY A 104 -18.20 -10.12 3.70
C GLY A 104 -16.73 -9.86 3.97
N THR A 105 -15.95 -10.66 3.27
CA THR A 105 -14.51 -10.55 3.13
C THR A 105 -14.13 -11.24 1.81
N ILE A 106 -12.84 -11.29 1.51
CA ILE A 106 -12.32 -11.97 0.32
C ILE A 106 -12.49 -13.48 0.48
N SER A 107 -12.92 -14.13 -0.61
CA SER A 107 -13.14 -15.58 -0.60
C SER A 107 -11.83 -16.35 -0.76
N GLN A 108 -11.79 -17.60 -0.28
CA GLN A 108 -10.65 -18.49 -0.51
C GLN A 108 -10.41 -18.72 -2.00
N GLY A 109 -11.47 -18.85 -2.80
CA GLY A 109 -11.34 -19.02 -4.25
C GLY A 109 -10.67 -17.84 -4.94
N ASP A 110 -11.03 -16.61 -4.57
CA ASP A 110 -10.38 -15.40 -5.10
C ASP A 110 -8.92 -15.31 -4.62
N THR A 111 -8.66 -15.68 -3.36
CA THR A 111 -7.29 -15.72 -2.79
C THR A 111 -6.38 -16.71 -3.52
N LEU A 112 -6.86 -17.92 -3.78
CA LEU A 112 -6.08 -18.95 -4.48
C LEU A 112 -5.81 -18.54 -5.94
N LYS A 113 -6.76 -17.87 -6.59
CA LYS A 113 -6.57 -17.33 -7.95
C LYS A 113 -5.48 -16.27 -8.00
N VAL A 114 -5.49 -15.30 -7.08
CA VAL A 114 -4.45 -14.26 -7.09
C VAL A 114 -3.08 -14.82 -6.73
N ILE A 115 -3.01 -15.80 -5.82
CA ILE A 115 -1.75 -16.54 -5.54
C ILE A 115 -1.22 -17.20 -6.82
N GLU A 116 -2.07 -17.90 -7.56
CA GLU A 116 -1.69 -18.51 -8.84
C GLU A 116 -1.27 -17.46 -9.88
N GLY A 117 -1.98 -16.33 -9.94
CA GLY A 117 -1.61 -15.20 -10.78
C GLY A 117 -0.19 -14.68 -10.47
N ILE A 118 0.15 -14.50 -9.19
CA ILE A 118 1.50 -14.06 -8.78
C ILE A 118 2.57 -15.10 -9.12
N ARG A 119 2.29 -16.40 -8.96
CA ARG A 119 3.22 -17.46 -9.43
C ARG A 119 3.52 -17.32 -10.91
N LYS A 120 2.49 -17.13 -11.73
CA LYS A 120 2.64 -16.93 -13.18
C LYS A 120 3.42 -15.67 -13.52
N LEU A 121 3.28 -14.59 -12.72
CA LEU A 121 4.12 -13.40 -12.88
C LEU A 121 5.60 -13.76 -12.66
N PHE A 122 5.94 -14.46 -11.58
CA PHE A 122 7.32 -14.85 -11.27
C PHE A 122 7.91 -15.84 -12.28
N GLU A 123 7.10 -16.74 -12.82
CA GLU A 123 7.50 -17.71 -13.85
C GLU A 123 7.63 -17.06 -15.25
N SER A 124 7.27 -15.78 -15.40
CA SER A 124 7.21 -15.07 -16.68
C SER A 124 6.26 -15.72 -17.72
N ASP A 125 5.23 -16.43 -17.25
CA ASP A 125 4.18 -17.06 -18.09
C ASP A 125 3.13 -16.03 -18.54
N SER A 126 3.57 -15.02 -19.28
CA SER A 126 2.73 -13.90 -19.73
C SER A 126 1.65 -14.30 -20.75
N ASP A 127 1.79 -15.47 -21.38
CA ASP A 127 0.82 -15.99 -22.36
C ASP A 127 -0.47 -16.50 -21.70
N ALA A 128 -0.44 -16.75 -20.38
CA ALA A 128 -1.62 -17.09 -19.60
C ALA A 128 -2.48 -15.87 -19.20
N PHE A 129 -2.04 -14.64 -19.51
CA PHE A 129 -2.72 -13.41 -19.09
C PHE A 129 -3.63 -12.83 -20.17
N GLY A 130 -4.77 -12.30 -19.73
CA GLY A 130 -5.62 -11.47 -20.57
C GLY A 130 -4.91 -10.20 -21.05
N ALA A 131 -5.42 -9.58 -22.12
CA ALA A 131 -4.77 -8.45 -22.80
C ALA A 131 -4.42 -7.27 -21.87
N LYS A 132 -5.26 -6.97 -20.87
CA LYS A 132 -5.02 -5.88 -19.89
C LYS A 132 -3.90 -6.21 -18.92
N LEU A 133 -3.95 -7.38 -18.29
CA LEU A 133 -2.89 -7.81 -17.38
C LEU A 133 -1.56 -7.95 -18.11
N LYS A 134 -1.57 -8.51 -19.33
CA LYS A 134 -0.38 -8.64 -20.17
C LYS A 134 0.25 -7.28 -20.50
N SER A 135 -0.53 -6.30 -20.95
CA SER A 135 0.02 -4.98 -21.31
C SER A 135 0.64 -4.24 -20.12
N VAL A 136 0.05 -4.39 -18.92
CA VAL A 136 0.59 -3.81 -17.69
C VAL A 136 1.83 -4.57 -17.23
N TRP A 137 1.81 -5.91 -17.30
CA TRP A 137 2.93 -6.76 -16.91
C TRP A 137 4.13 -6.65 -17.85
N ASP A 138 3.96 -6.50 -19.15
CA ASP A 138 5.08 -6.38 -20.09
C ASP A 138 5.98 -5.18 -19.71
N VAL A 139 5.37 -4.08 -19.25
CA VAL A 139 6.09 -2.88 -18.78
C VAL A 139 6.64 -3.06 -17.36
N ALA A 140 5.84 -3.63 -16.45
CA ALA A 140 6.22 -3.78 -15.04
C ALA A 140 7.26 -4.90 -14.84
N GLY A 141 7.13 -6.00 -15.56
CA GLY A 141 7.94 -7.21 -15.48
C GLY A 141 9.37 -6.99 -15.98
N GLU A 142 9.57 -6.21 -17.05
CA GLU A 142 10.92 -5.82 -17.50
C GLU A 142 11.69 -5.11 -16.36
N LYS A 143 11.02 -4.17 -15.68
CA LYS A 143 11.60 -3.40 -14.57
C LYS A 143 11.79 -4.25 -13.32
N PHE A 144 10.82 -5.11 -13.01
CA PHE A 144 10.88 -6.04 -11.90
C PHE A 144 12.04 -7.03 -12.03
N HIS A 145 12.21 -7.65 -13.21
CA HIS A 145 13.31 -8.60 -13.46
C HIS A 145 14.68 -7.92 -13.55
N GLY A 146 14.74 -6.65 -13.94
CA GLY A 146 15.97 -5.85 -13.94
C GLY A 146 16.43 -5.45 -12.53
N SER A 147 15.57 -5.58 -11.52
CA SER A 147 15.86 -5.18 -10.14
C SER A 147 16.48 -6.31 -9.33
N THR A 148 17.56 -6.01 -8.60
CA THR A 148 18.18 -6.94 -7.65
C THR A 148 17.57 -6.89 -6.25
N SER A 149 16.68 -5.93 -5.99
CA SER A 149 16.10 -5.67 -4.67
C SER A 149 14.58 -5.53 -4.71
N ALA A 150 13.95 -6.02 -5.78
CA ALA A 150 12.52 -5.86 -5.95
C ALA A 150 11.75 -6.60 -4.85
N LYS A 151 10.71 -5.95 -4.34
CA LYS A 151 9.74 -6.51 -3.39
C LYS A 151 8.38 -6.65 -4.03
N VAL A 152 7.54 -7.45 -3.42
CA VAL A 152 6.16 -7.68 -3.86
C VAL A 152 5.22 -7.46 -2.70
N VAL A 153 4.22 -6.61 -2.90
CA VAL A 153 3.13 -6.37 -1.94
C VAL A 153 1.82 -6.86 -2.57
N LEU A 154 1.28 -7.96 -2.05
CA LEU A 154 -0.08 -8.38 -2.33
C LEU A 154 -1.04 -7.64 -1.39
N CYS A 155 -1.90 -6.79 -1.96
CA CYS A 155 -2.95 -6.10 -1.25
C CYS A 155 -4.32 -6.72 -1.54
N LEU A 156 -4.95 -7.22 -0.47
CA LEU A 156 -6.30 -7.74 -0.44
C LEU A 156 -7.24 -6.65 0.08
N VAL A 157 -8.00 -5.99 -0.80
CA VAL A 157 -8.90 -4.88 -0.42
C VAL A 157 -10.37 -5.30 -0.47
N HIS A 158 -11.15 -4.98 0.57
CA HIS A 158 -12.59 -5.21 0.57
C HIS A 158 -13.38 -4.19 1.38
N THR A 159 -14.62 -3.89 0.95
CA THR A 159 -15.52 -3.00 1.71
C THR A 159 -16.32 -3.71 2.79
N GLY A 160 -16.03 -4.99 3.05
CA GLY A 160 -16.62 -5.77 4.13
C GLY A 160 -15.99 -5.50 5.50
N THR A 161 -16.71 -5.84 6.58
CA THR A 161 -16.22 -5.70 7.97
C THR A 161 -15.72 -7.00 8.59
N GLN A 162 -15.80 -8.13 7.87
CA GLN A 162 -15.41 -9.42 8.42
C GLN A 162 -13.92 -9.64 8.21
N PRO A 163 -13.20 -10.23 9.19
CA PRO A 163 -11.82 -10.62 9.00
C PRO A 163 -11.71 -11.75 7.97
N LEU A 164 -10.52 -11.92 7.39
CA LEU A 164 -10.20 -13.07 6.54
C LEU A 164 -10.49 -14.38 7.29
N SER A 165 -11.01 -15.39 6.59
CA SER A 165 -11.21 -16.72 7.20
C SER A 165 -9.88 -17.38 7.56
N VAL A 166 -9.92 -18.37 8.46
CA VAL A 166 -8.73 -19.15 8.84
C VAL A 166 -8.09 -19.81 7.61
N ASP A 167 -8.91 -20.32 6.69
CA ASP A 167 -8.42 -20.96 5.46
C ASP A 167 -7.70 -19.98 4.53
N VAL A 168 -8.22 -18.75 4.40
CA VAL A 168 -7.59 -17.69 3.62
C VAL A 168 -6.25 -17.28 4.25
N GLN A 169 -6.23 -17.07 5.57
CA GLN A 169 -5.02 -16.74 6.31
C GLN A 169 -3.96 -17.84 6.19
N SER A 170 -4.36 -19.11 6.28
CA SER A 170 -3.48 -20.26 6.14
C SER A 170 -2.90 -20.39 4.73
N ALA A 171 -3.71 -20.16 3.70
CA ALA A 171 -3.25 -20.16 2.31
C ALA A 171 -2.21 -19.07 2.05
N LEU A 172 -2.48 -17.84 2.52
CA LEU A 172 -1.56 -16.70 2.39
C LEU A 172 -0.27 -16.92 3.18
N ALA A 173 -0.35 -17.45 4.40
CA ALA A 173 0.81 -17.75 5.21
C ALA A 173 1.69 -18.85 4.58
N SER A 174 1.05 -19.90 4.05
CA SER A 174 1.75 -20.98 3.35
C SER A 174 2.47 -20.45 2.10
N TYR A 175 1.77 -19.64 1.29
CA TYR A 175 2.36 -19.04 0.10
C TYR A 175 3.48 -18.06 0.42
N ARG A 176 3.29 -17.18 1.42
CA ARG A 176 4.34 -16.26 1.87
C ARG A 176 5.58 -17.01 2.33
N LYS A 177 5.42 -18.11 3.07
CA LYS A 177 6.54 -18.94 3.51
C LYS A 177 7.28 -19.58 2.34
N GLU A 178 6.56 -20.01 1.31
CA GLU A 178 7.15 -20.58 0.11
C GLU A 178 7.94 -19.55 -0.70
N VAL A 179 7.39 -18.35 -0.89
CA VAL A 179 8.04 -17.28 -1.65
C VAL A 179 9.21 -16.66 -0.88
N ASN A 180 9.12 -16.58 0.44
CA ASN A 180 10.14 -15.94 1.29
C ASN A 180 11.17 -16.93 1.85
N ASP A 181 11.56 -17.94 1.08
CA ASP A 181 12.48 -18.99 1.55
C ASP A 181 13.88 -18.45 1.88
N VAL A 182 14.44 -17.63 0.98
CA VAL A 182 15.80 -17.09 1.09
C VAL A 182 15.82 -15.61 1.52
N SER A 183 14.80 -14.84 1.15
CA SER A 183 14.69 -13.41 1.42
C SER A 183 13.22 -12.98 1.54
N GLU A 184 12.95 -11.86 2.19
CA GLU A 184 11.58 -11.34 2.28
C GLU A 184 11.14 -10.66 0.97
N LEU A 185 10.66 -11.46 0.02
CA LEU A 185 10.18 -10.98 -1.27
C LEU A 185 8.72 -10.53 -1.23
N LEU A 186 7.83 -11.34 -0.64
CA LEU A 186 6.38 -11.14 -0.63
C LEU A 186 5.87 -10.69 0.74
N THR A 187 5.13 -9.58 0.74
CA THR A 187 4.35 -9.07 1.86
C THR A 187 2.87 -9.10 1.51
N VAL A 188 2.02 -9.43 2.49
CA VAL A 188 0.56 -9.42 2.31
C VAL A 188 -0.04 -8.32 3.18
N ARG A 189 -0.83 -7.44 2.57
CA ARG A 189 -1.61 -6.38 3.21
C ARG A 189 -3.09 -6.62 3.00
N VAL A 190 -3.89 -6.33 4.01
CA VAL A 190 -5.35 -6.33 3.91
C VAL A 190 -5.79 -4.89 4.11
N LEU A 191 -6.73 -4.42 3.29
CA LEU A 191 -7.41 -3.14 3.46
C LEU A 191 -8.90 -3.41 3.62
N ASP A 192 -9.38 -3.34 4.86
CA ASP A 192 -10.79 -3.54 5.16
C ASP A 192 -11.61 -2.23 5.08
N GLN A 193 -12.92 -2.31 5.35
CA GLN A 193 -13.79 -1.13 5.35
C GLN A 193 -13.31 -0.01 6.29
N LYS A 194 -12.76 -0.37 7.45
CA LYS A 194 -12.32 0.58 8.46
C LYS A 194 -11.11 1.34 7.93
N GLU A 195 -10.11 0.65 7.40
CA GLU A 195 -8.90 1.28 6.84
C GLU A 195 -9.22 2.19 5.65
N LEU A 196 -10.11 1.74 4.75
CA LEU A 196 -10.56 2.55 3.62
C LEU A 196 -11.26 3.83 4.07
N HIS A 197 -12.16 3.74 5.06
CA HIS A 197 -12.87 4.89 5.59
C HIS A 197 -11.95 5.84 6.37
N GLU A 198 -10.99 5.32 7.14
CA GLU A 198 -9.97 6.11 7.83
C GLU A 198 -9.10 6.90 6.84
N PHE A 199 -8.70 6.31 5.71
CA PHE A 199 -7.98 7.02 4.65
C PHE A 199 -8.81 8.17 4.06
N ILE A 200 -10.08 7.92 3.73
CA ILE A 200 -10.97 8.94 3.17
C ILE A 200 -11.18 10.09 4.16
N THR A 201 -11.42 9.78 5.43
CA THR A 201 -11.64 10.81 6.45
C THR A 201 -10.36 11.60 6.75
N ALA A 202 -9.19 10.96 6.73
CA ALA A 202 -7.90 11.64 6.84
C ALA A 202 -7.67 12.59 5.65
N GLY A 203 -7.90 12.13 4.41
CA GLY A 203 -7.77 12.93 3.20
C GLY A 203 -8.81 14.05 3.09
N ALA A 204 -10.06 13.82 3.53
CA ALA A 204 -11.12 14.82 3.56
C ALA A 204 -10.92 15.91 4.62
N GLN A 205 -10.16 15.61 5.68
CA GLN A 205 -9.69 16.63 6.62
C GLN A 205 -8.53 17.48 6.07
N GLY A 206 -8.04 17.16 4.86
CA GLY A 206 -7.62 18.14 3.86
C GLY A 206 -6.42 19.03 4.20
N LYS A 207 -5.70 18.75 5.29
CA LYS A 207 -4.38 19.33 5.50
C LYS A 207 -3.36 18.19 5.50
N PRO A 208 -2.38 18.19 4.57
CA PRO A 208 -1.08 17.60 4.88
C PRO A 208 -0.71 18.03 6.30
N VAL A 209 -0.07 17.16 7.07
CA VAL A 209 0.37 17.53 8.42
C VAL A 209 1.42 18.64 8.26
N ASP A 210 0.95 19.87 8.27
CA ASP A 210 1.72 21.11 8.15
C ASP A 210 2.28 21.41 9.54
N LEU A 211 3.49 20.93 9.76
CA LEU A 211 4.22 21.10 11.00
C LEU A 211 5.22 22.23 10.82
N GLU A 212 5.02 23.32 11.55
CA GLU A 212 6.10 24.25 11.80
C GLU A 212 7.06 23.61 12.80
N ILE A 213 8.23 23.19 12.30
CA ILE A 213 9.26 22.56 13.11
C ILE A 213 10.33 23.60 13.45
N LEU A 214 10.50 23.88 14.74
CA LEU A 214 11.66 24.62 15.21
C LEU A 214 12.88 23.67 15.28
N LEU A 215 13.72 23.75 14.26
CA LEU A 215 14.99 23.04 14.19
C LEU A 215 16.07 23.84 14.93
N ASN A 216 16.54 23.29 16.04
CA ASN A 216 17.68 23.82 16.80
C ASN A 216 18.99 23.24 16.26
N ASP A 217 20.06 24.04 16.27
CA ASP A 217 21.41 23.62 15.82
C ASP A 217 21.39 22.95 14.45
N TRP A 218 20.64 23.57 13.53
CA TRP A 218 20.39 22.99 12.23
C TRP A 218 21.54 23.24 11.26
N GLY A 219 21.67 22.36 10.29
CA GLY A 219 22.61 22.50 9.17
C GLY A 219 21.98 22.00 7.88
N LYS A 220 22.50 22.50 6.76
CA LYS A 220 22.19 22.01 5.42
C LYS A 220 23.43 21.35 4.86
N VAL A 221 23.29 20.14 4.34
CA VAL A 221 24.32 19.48 3.53
C VAL A 221 23.79 19.34 2.12
N THR A 222 24.61 19.70 1.13
CA THR A 222 24.20 19.72 -0.29
C THR A 222 24.86 18.61 -1.10
N ALA A 223 25.68 17.77 -0.46
CA ALA A 223 26.41 16.68 -1.10
C ALA A 223 26.54 15.50 -0.12
N PRO A 224 26.31 14.25 -0.55
CA PRO A 224 25.97 13.82 -1.92
C PRO A 224 24.52 14.13 -2.34
N TYR A 225 23.64 14.42 -1.39
CA TYR A 225 22.26 14.84 -1.62
C TYR A 225 21.92 16.07 -0.76
N ASP A 226 20.93 16.85 -1.18
CA ASP A 226 20.38 17.95 -0.37
C ASP A 226 19.67 17.37 0.86
N ALA A 227 20.15 17.70 2.06
CA ALA A 227 19.59 17.29 3.34
C ALA A 227 19.62 18.43 4.36
N LEU A 228 18.58 18.51 5.19
CA LEU A 228 18.52 19.38 6.36
C LEU A 228 18.54 18.50 7.61
N TYR A 229 19.34 18.88 8.59
CA TYR A 229 19.42 18.20 9.88
C TYR A 229 19.37 19.19 11.03
N GLY A 230 18.99 18.71 12.21
CA GLY A 230 18.97 19.51 13.43
C GLY A 230 18.28 18.78 14.56
N ARG A 231 18.08 19.46 15.68
CA ARG A 231 17.49 18.93 16.90
C ARG A 231 16.10 19.48 17.12
N VAL A 232 15.19 18.62 17.52
CA VAL A 232 13.83 18.98 17.94
C VAL A 232 13.62 18.53 19.38
N LEU A 233 12.81 19.25 20.16
CA LEU A 233 12.54 18.81 21.53
C LEU A 233 11.63 17.59 21.51
N ALA A 234 11.88 16.62 22.39
CA ALA A 234 11.01 15.45 22.52
C ALA A 234 9.57 15.83 22.92
N SER A 235 9.40 16.95 23.62
CA SER A 235 8.09 17.53 23.92
C SER A 235 7.35 17.97 22.66
N ASP A 236 8.05 18.51 21.67
CA ASP A 236 7.43 18.97 20.42
C ASP A 236 6.94 17.75 19.62
N VAL A 237 7.75 16.68 19.56
CA VAL A 237 7.34 15.40 18.96
C VAL A 237 6.11 14.81 19.66
N ALA A 238 6.06 14.86 21.01
CA ALA A 238 4.91 14.41 21.78
C ALA A 238 3.66 15.28 21.55
N ASN A 239 3.85 16.59 21.37
CA ASN A 239 2.77 17.53 21.05
C ASN A 239 2.22 17.25 19.65
N TRP A 240 3.08 17.03 18.65
CA TRP A 240 2.65 16.64 17.30
C TRP A 240 1.78 15.39 17.34
N LEU A 241 2.18 14.36 18.10
CA LEU A 241 1.41 13.11 18.27
C LEU A 241 0.01 13.36 18.85
N THR A 242 -0.10 14.34 19.74
CA THR A 242 -1.34 14.71 20.42
C THR A 242 -2.24 15.58 19.52
N GLU A 243 -1.66 16.57 18.84
CA GLU A 243 -2.37 17.53 17.99
C GLU A 243 -2.82 16.93 16.65
N HIS A 244 -1.94 16.12 16.03
CA HIS A 244 -2.18 15.59 14.69
C HIS A 244 -2.70 14.16 14.68
N SER A 245 -2.81 13.49 15.84
CA SER A 245 -3.16 12.06 15.94
C SER A 245 -2.11 11.14 15.29
N ARG A 246 -1.75 10.07 15.98
CA ARG A 246 -0.73 9.09 15.54
C ARG A 246 -0.96 8.59 14.10
N ASP A 247 -2.21 8.34 13.73
CA ASP A 247 -2.52 7.74 12.44
C ASP A 247 -2.39 8.69 11.24
N ARG A 248 -2.45 10.01 11.45
CA ARG A 248 -2.18 11.00 10.38
C ARG A 248 -0.70 11.29 10.22
N LEU A 249 0.07 11.34 11.32
CA LEU A 249 1.52 11.56 11.28
C LEU A 249 2.29 10.43 10.58
N PHE A 250 1.78 9.20 10.68
CA PHE A 250 2.44 8.02 10.12
C PHE A 250 1.64 7.38 8.98
N HIS A 251 0.71 8.12 8.38
CA HIS A 251 -0.23 7.57 7.39
C HIS A 251 0.47 7.04 6.13
N GLN A 252 1.51 7.77 5.69
CA GLN A 252 2.32 7.46 4.50
C GLN A 252 3.63 6.74 4.82
N ASN A 253 3.89 6.37 6.08
CA ASN A 253 5.13 5.68 6.44
C ASN A 253 5.03 4.20 6.05
N ILE A 254 5.67 3.84 4.93
CA ILE A 254 5.83 2.47 4.39
C ILE A 254 6.43 1.51 5.44
N ARG A 255 7.12 2.03 6.48
CA ARG A 255 7.62 1.28 7.65
C ARG A 255 6.55 0.48 8.41
N LYS A 256 5.26 0.83 8.30
CA LYS A 256 4.16 0.05 8.89
C LYS A 256 3.80 -1.21 8.09
N ILE A 257 4.23 -1.31 6.83
CA ILE A 257 3.79 -2.32 5.85
C ILE A 257 4.71 -3.54 5.88
N LEU A 258 5.98 -3.36 6.26
CA LEU A 258 7.01 -4.36 6.20
C LEU A 258 7.34 -4.91 7.60
N PRO A 259 6.93 -6.15 7.96
CA PRO A 259 7.28 -6.75 9.23
C PRO A 259 8.72 -7.25 9.17
N ASP A 260 9.66 -6.56 9.81
CA ASP A 260 11.09 -6.91 9.87
C ASP A 260 11.80 -7.02 8.51
N SER A 261 11.50 -6.11 7.58
CA SER A 261 12.16 -6.14 6.27
C SER A 261 13.62 -5.72 6.28
N ASP A 262 14.29 -6.04 5.18
CA ASP A 262 15.61 -5.57 4.75
C ASP A 262 15.88 -4.07 4.92
N ILE A 263 14.94 -3.25 5.38
CA ILE A 263 15.18 -1.88 5.83
C ILE A 263 15.95 -1.87 7.17
N ASN A 264 15.66 -2.76 8.12
CA ASN A 264 16.50 -2.90 9.34
C ASN A 264 17.88 -3.49 8.99
N GLU A 265 17.91 -4.40 8.02
CA GLU A 265 19.15 -4.96 7.49
C GLU A 265 19.92 -3.94 6.65
N ASN A 266 19.28 -3.07 5.86
CA ASN A 266 19.89 -1.96 5.12
C ASN A 266 20.28 -0.81 6.05
N ILE A 267 19.57 -0.59 7.15
CA ILE A 267 20.00 0.29 8.25
C ILE A 267 21.30 -0.28 8.81
N THR A 268 21.31 -1.56 9.17
CA THR A 268 22.49 -2.25 9.72
C THR A 268 23.63 -2.27 8.71
N LYS A 269 23.35 -2.52 7.43
CA LYS A 269 24.31 -2.59 6.33
C LYS A 269 24.83 -1.22 5.95
N THR A 270 24.01 -0.18 5.98
CA THR A 270 24.47 1.21 5.80
C THR A 270 25.31 1.62 7.00
N LEU A 271 24.93 1.27 8.24
CA LEU A 271 25.77 1.43 9.43
C LEU A 271 27.11 0.68 9.33
N SER A 272 27.14 -0.49 8.67
CA SER A 272 28.32 -1.36 8.58
C SER A 272 29.23 -1.05 7.39
N GLU A 273 28.66 -0.69 6.23
CA GLU A 273 29.34 -0.63 4.93
C GLU A 273 29.43 0.79 4.36
N ARG A 274 28.49 1.68 4.70
CA ARG A 274 28.42 3.07 4.20
C ARG A 274 27.95 4.05 5.30
N PRO A 275 28.61 4.07 6.48
CA PRO A 275 28.15 4.85 7.62
C PRO A 275 28.00 6.35 7.30
N GLU A 276 28.81 6.86 6.36
CA GLU A 276 28.77 8.23 5.87
C GLU A 276 27.47 8.59 5.11
N GLN A 277 26.76 7.60 4.58
CA GLN A 277 25.49 7.79 3.84
C GLN A 277 24.27 7.50 4.71
N PHE A 278 24.47 6.97 5.92
CA PHE A 278 23.41 6.51 6.81
C PHE A 278 22.36 7.58 7.08
N TRP A 279 22.80 8.80 7.34
CA TRP A 279 21.94 9.96 7.59
C TRP A 279 21.03 10.30 6.40
N TYR A 280 21.51 10.13 5.16
CA TYR A 280 20.76 10.47 3.95
C TYR A 280 19.72 9.42 3.58
N LEU A 281 20.06 8.15 3.78
CA LEU A 281 19.25 7.02 3.32
C LEU A 281 18.22 6.56 4.35
N ASN A 282 18.25 7.11 5.57
CA ASN A 282 17.36 6.72 6.66
C ASN A 282 16.64 7.94 7.26
N ASN A 283 15.52 8.33 6.64
CA ASN A 283 14.67 9.43 7.09
C ASN A 283 13.96 9.12 8.42
N GLY A 284 14.55 9.42 9.58
CA GLY A 284 13.99 9.00 10.88
C GLY A 284 14.28 9.95 12.05
N VAL A 285 13.54 9.77 13.14
CA VAL A 285 13.82 10.43 14.42
C VAL A 285 14.75 9.54 15.23
N THR A 286 16.00 9.98 15.42
CA THR A 286 16.98 9.27 16.24
C THR A 286 17.01 9.87 17.66
N ARG A 287 16.83 9.04 18.69
CA ARG A 287 16.99 9.48 20.09
C ARG A 287 18.49 9.57 20.41
N GLY A 288 19.01 10.77 20.62
CA GLY A 288 20.36 10.97 21.16
C GLY A 288 20.34 10.92 22.68
N ASP A 289 20.97 9.90 23.28
CA ASP A 289 21.31 9.93 24.70
C ASP A 289 22.70 10.59 24.83
N LEU A 290 22.77 11.75 25.48
CA LEU A 290 24.05 12.45 25.73
C LEU A 290 24.87 11.71 26.80
N GLY A 291 25.51 10.63 26.38
CA GLY A 291 26.63 10.00 27.08
C GLY A 291 27.94 10.66 26.63
N ILE A 292 28.68 11.23 27.58
CA ILE A 292 30.00 11.81 27.34
C ILE A 292 30.93 10.68 26.87
N GLY A 293 31.26 10.67 25.58
CA GLY A 293 32.15 9.67 25.00
C GLY A 293 32.11 9.80 23.49
N GLY A 294 33.11 10.48 22.93
CA GLY A 294 33.19 10.71 21.49
C GLY A 294 33.06 9.43 20.70
N VAL A 295 32.06 9.39 19.84
CA VAL A 295 32.17 8.75 18.55
C VAL A 295 31.71 9.80 17.56
N THR A 296 32.68 10.41 16.92
CA THR A 296 32.53 10.99 15.59
C THR A 296 32.01 9.86 14.71
N THR A 297 30.79 10.02 14.19
CA THR A 297 30.26 9.23 13.07
C THR A 297 30.33 10.08 11.82
#